data_AF-A0A4W6F473-F1
#
_entry.id   AF-A0A4W6F473-F1
#
_cell.length_a   1.000
_cell.length_b   1.000
_cell.length_c   1.000
_cell.angle_alpha   90.00
_cell.angle_beta   90.00
_cell.angle_gamma   90.00
#
_symmetry.space_group_name_H-M   'P 1'
#
loop_
_entity.id
_entity.type
_entity.pdbx_description
1 polymer ?
#
loop_
_entity_poly.entity_id
_entity_poly.type
_entity_poly.pdbx_seq_one_letter_code
_entity_poly.pdbx_strand_id
1 'polypeptide(L)'
;MINTHPCAQIFCCDFCGFEKVDAEQYYSELEEKRTDEFNAEKNRISMKRLGIAFVTFRDERMTAVIVKDYSRVHCRRRPQQSSITTVVQSHKWGVSYASAPSDIIWENLSVCGSRWWLRCVLLNILLFLLLFFLTTPAIIVNTMDKFNVTKPVESLRSPVITQFFPTLLLWAFSVLLPFIVYYSAFFESHWTRSGENQVTMHKCFLLLVFMVIILPSLGLSSLDLFFTWLFDVNFLDEKDVKFQCVFLPDNGAFFVNYVITSSLIGTSMELLRIPALTVYALRLCFAKSQAERIHVKRSQAYEFQFGLEYAWTMCIFAVSMTYSITCPIITPFGLLYVILKHMVDRYNIYYAYVPTKLNQRIHRAAISQVIVAPLLCMFWLLFFSVLKLGPVHPITLFTLVSLLSCIAFSLFRLCLRKQPDKSTSYQVSSSATTQ
;
A
#
# COMPACT_ATOMS: atom_id res chain seq x y z
N MET A 1 -28.32 -31.17 -15.76
CA MET A 1 -27.24 -31.94 -15.10
C MET A 1 -25.95 -31.13 -15.00
N ILE A 2 -25.50 -30.83 -13.79
CA ILE A 2 -24.23 -30.17 -13.46
C ILE A 2 -23.42 -31.06 -12.50
N ASN A 3 -22.09 -30.96 -12.56
CA ASN A 3 -21.21 -31.59 -11.57
C ASN A 3 -21.00 -30.61 -10.40
N THR A 4 -21.28 -31.05 -9.17
CA THR A 4 -21.20 -30.18 -7.98
C THR A 4 -19.77 -30.05 -7.45
N HIS A 5 -18.91 -31.05 -7.68
CA HIS A 5 -17.55 -31.09 -7.15
C HIS A 5 -16.57 -30.22 -7.97
N PRO A 6 -15.76 -29.33 -7.34
CA PRO A 6 -14.87 -28.42 -8.05
C PRO A 6 -13.79 -29.14 -8.88
N CYS A 7 -13.35 -30.32 -8.46
CA CYS A 7 -12.38 -31.13 -9.21
C CYS A 7 -12.96 -31.81 -10.46
N ALA A 8 -14.29 -31.93 -10.58
CA ALA A 8 -14.95 -32.61 -11.70
C ALA A 8 -14.80 -31.87 -13.04
N GLN A 9 -14.42 -30.59 -12.99
CA GLN A 9 -14.20 -29.75 -14.16
C GLN A 9 -12.72 -29.73 -14.60
N ILE A 10 -11.81 -30.10 -13.69
CA ILE A 10 -10.35 -30.13 -13.94
C ILE A 10 -9.93 -31.53 -14.35
N PHE A 11 -10.41 -32.54 -13.63
CA PHE A 11 -10.22 -33.93 -13.97
C PHE A 11 -11.47 -34.41 -14.71
N CYS A 12 -11.46 -34.32 -16.05
CA CYS A 12 -12.47 -34.92 -16.92
C CYS A 12 -12.36 -36.46 -16.90
N CYS A 13 -12.45 -37.07 -15.72
CA CYS A 13 -12.43 -38.52 -15.55
C CYS A 13 -13.86 -38.99 -15.24
N ASP A 14 -14.50 -39.64 -16.22
CA ASP A 14 -15.79 -40.32 -16.03
C ASP A 14 -15.72 -41.43 -14.95
N PHE A 15 -14.51 -41.87 -14.59
CA PHE A 15 -14.24 -42.88 -13.56
C PHE A 15 -14.31 -42.34 -12.12
N CYS A 16 -14.31 -41.02 -11.92
CA CYS A 16 -14.26 -40.41 -10.57
C CYS A 16 -15.62 -40.36 -9.85
N GLY A 17 -16.71 -40.88 -10.45
CA GLY A 17 -18.00 -41.02 -9.76
C GLY A 17 -18.62 -39.70 -9.29
N PHE A 18 -18.35 -38.59 -9.97
CA PHE A 18 -18.90 -37.29 -9.58
C PHE A 18 -20.42 -37.27 -9.73
N GLU A 19 -21.12 -36.86 -8.67
CA GLU A 19 -22.57 -36.75 -8.65
C GLU A 19 -23.06 -35.67 -9.63
N LYS A 20 -23.88 -36.08 -10.59
CA LYS A 20 -24.56 -35.21 -11.55
C LYS A 20 -25.93 -34.88 -11.01
N VAL A 21 -26.14 -33.61 -10.68
CA VAL A 21 -27.40 -33.13 -10.11
C VAL A 21 -28.12 -32.26 -11.13
N ASP A 22 -29.45 -32.18 -11.08
CA ASP A 22 -30.16 -31.24 -11.94
C ASP A 22 -29.80 -29.80 -11.57
N ALA A 23 -29.54 -28.98 -12.59
CA ALA A 23 -29.11 -27.60 -12.39
C ALA A 23 -30.25 -26.75 -11.83
N GLU A 24 -31.47 -26.95 -12.34
CA GLU A 24 -32.64 -26.20 -11.91
C GLU A 24 -32.95 -26.45 -10.43
N GLN A 25 -32.97 -27.73 -10.02
CA GLN A 25 -33.16 -28.10 -8.63
C GLN A 25 -32.06 -27.53 -7.72
N TYR A 26 -30.78 -27.73 -8.07
CA TYR A 26 -29.66 -27.24 -7.26
C TYR A 26 -29.68 -25.72 -7.08
N TYR A 27 -29.94 -24.96 -8.14
CA TYR A 27 -29.97 -23.50 -8.05
C TYR A 27 -31.22 -22.99 -7.32
N SER A 28 -32.36 -23.69 -7.43
CA SER A 28 -33.58 -23.36 -6.68
C SER A 28 -33.40 -23.55 -5.17
N GLU A 29 -32.82 -24.69 -4.76
CA GLU A 29 -32.49 -24.95 -3.34
C GLU A 29 -31.48 -23.93 -2.80
N LEU A 30 -30.50 -23.53 -3.64
CA LEU A 30 -29.52 -22.51 -3.26
C LEU A 30 -30.15 -21.12 -3.12
N GLU A 31 -31.09 -20.76 -4.00
CA GLU A 31 -31.84 -19.51 -3.93
C GLU A 31 -32.70 -19.44 -2.66
N GLU A 32 -33.41 -20.52 -2.35
CA GLU A 32 -34.22 -20.62 -1.12
C GLU A 32 -33.33 -20.44 0.12
N LYS A 33 -32.23 -21.20 0.22
CA LYS A 33 -31.28 -21.09 1.33
C LYS A 33 -30.71 -19.68 1.48
N ARG A 34 -30.34 -19.03 0.37
CA ARG A 34 -29.80 -17.66 0.41
C ARG A 34 -30.87 -16.63 0.79
N THR A 35 -32.11 -16.85 0.38
CA THR A 35 -33.26 -16.00 0.74
C THR A 35 -33.56 -16.11 2.23
N ASP A 36 -33.47 -17.31 2.79
CA ASP A 36 -33.61 -17.54 4.23
C ASP A 36 -32.49 -16.85 5.04
N GLU A 37 -31.23 -16.99 4.60
CA GLU A 37 -30.09 -16.29 5.21
C GLU A 37 -30.28 -14.76 5.16
N PHE A 38 -30.77 -14.23 4.03
CA PHE A 38 -31.07 -12.81 3.87
C PHE A 38 -32.17 -12.35 4.83
N ASN A 39 -33.28 -13.09 4.92
CA ASN A 39 -34.39 -12.77 5.81
C ASN A 39 -33.99 -12.84 7.29
N ALA A 40 -33.18 -13.84 7.65
CA ALA A 40 -32.63 -13.99 8.99
C ALA A 40 -31.75 -12.78 9.37
N GLU A 41 -30.87 -12.33 8.47
CA GLU A 41 -30.02 -11.17 8.75
C GLU A 41 -30.82 -9.86 8.73
N LYS A 42 -31.83 -9.72 7.85
CA LYS A 42 -32.75 -8.56 7.82
C LYS A 42 -33.46 -8.37 9.16
N ASN A 43 -33.92 -9.45 9.79
CA ASN A 43 -34.54 -9.41 11.11
C ASN A 43 -33.57 -8.97 12.22
N ARG A 44 -32.27 -9.31 12.08
CA ARG A 44 -31.21 -8.94 13.03
C ARG A 44 -30.77 -7.47 12.95
N ILE A 45 -31.06 -6.75 11.87
CA ILE A 45 -30.63 -5.36 11.67
C ILE A 45 -31.11 -4.45 12.82
N SER A 46 -32.32 -4.67 13.33
CA SER A 46 -32.91 -3.87 14.42
C SER A 46 -32.05 -3.85 15.70
N MET A 47 -31.29 -4.91 15.94
CA MET A 47 -30.43 -5.11 17.11
C MET A 47 -29.00 -4.58 16.90
N LYS A 48 -28.58 -4.32 15.66
CA LYS A 48 -27.21 -3.91 15.30
C LYS A 48 -27.15 -2.43 14.87
N ARG A 49 -27.38 -1.51 15.82
CA ARG A 49 -27.32 -0.06 15.54
C ARG A 49 -25.86 0.44 15.46
N LEU A 50 -25.51 1.09 14.36
CA LEU A 50 -24.14 1.56 14.04
C LEU A 50 -23.76 2.87 14.75
N GLY A 51 -24.72 3.65 15.24
CA GLY A 51 -24.46 4.97 15.83
C GLY A 51 -24.00 6.04 14.83
N ILE A 52 -24.12 5.75 13.52
CA ILE A 52 -23.80 6.66 12.42
C ILE A 52 -25.09 6.96 11.65
N ALA A 53 -25.26 8.21 11.23
CA ALA A 53 -26.36 8.64 10.37
C ALA A 53 -25.84 9.58 9.27
N PHE A 54 -26.37 9.42 8.07
CA PHE A 54 -26.15 10.35 6.96
C PHE A 54 -27.33 11.31 6.88
N VAL A 55 -27.06 12.61 6.97
CA VAL A 55 -28.09 13.65 6.92
C VAL A 55 -27.87 14.49 5.68
N THR A 56 -28.90 14.59 4.85
CA THR A 56 -28.90 15.43 3.65
C THR A 56 -29.60 16.75 3.95
N PHE A 57 -29.03 17.84 3.45
CA PHE A 57 -29.57 19.18 3.58
C PHE A 57 -29.85 19.74 2.19
N ARG A 58 -30.78 20.70 2.11
CA ARG A 58 -31.15 21.33 0.84
C ARG A 58 -30.02 22.19 0.25
N ASP A 59 -29.32 22.94 1.10
CA ASP A 59 -28.32 23.91 0.69
C ASP A 59 -26.92 23.59 1.24
N GLU A 60 -25.90 23.77 0.39
CA GLU A 60 -24.49 23.61 0.78
C GLU A 60 -24.05 24.62 1.85
N ARG A 61 -24.62 25.83 1.84
CA ARG A 61 -24.32 26.85 2.86
C ARG A 61 -24.73 26.39 4.25
N MET A 62 -25.85 25.67 4.36
CA MET A 62 -26.35 25.14 5.63
C MET A 62 -25.39 24.08 6.20
N THR A 63 -24.89 23.18 5.36
CA THR A 63 -23.91 22.16 5.77
C THR A 63 -22.60 22.80 6.22
N ALA A 64 -22.12 23.84 5.52
CA ALA A 64 -20.92 24.57 5.89
C ALA A 64 -21.03 25.27 7.25
N VAL A 65 -22.18 25.87 7.56
CA VAL A 65 -22.42 26.48 8.88
C VAL A 65 -22.42 25.41 9.97
N ILE A 66 -23.10 24.27 9.76
CA ILE A 66 -23.20 23.19 10.75
C ILE A 66 -21.82 22.56 11.00
N VAL A 67 -21.09 22.17 9.96
CA VAL A 67 -19.75 21.60 10.10
C VAL A 67 -18.79 22.59 10.78
N LYS A 68 -18.90 23.88 10.48
CA LYS A 68 -18.10 24.93 11.13
C LYS A 68 -18.45 25.11 12.62
N ASP A 69 -19.70 24.94 13.01
CA ASP A 69 -20.13 25.00 14.41
C ASP A 69 -19.56 23.81 15.21
N TYR A 70 -19.71 22.59 14.68
CA TYR A 70 -19.22 21.37 15.34
C TYR A 70 -17.70 21.19 15.30
N SER A 71 -17.00 21.75 14.31
CA SER A 71 -15.52 21.73 14.28
C SER A 71 -14.88 22.62 15.35
N ARG A 72 -15.58 23.65 15.82
CA ARG A 72 -15.10 24.57 16.87
C ARG A 72 -15.18 24.00 18.28
N VAL A 73 -15.70 22.79 18.43
CA VAL A 73 -15.81 22.07 19.72
C VAL A 73 -14.43 21.79 20.33
N HIS A 74 -13.40 21.60 19.50
CA HIS A 74 -12.01 21.49 19.96
C HIS A 74 -11.45 22.80 20.55
N CYS A 75 -12.06 23.96 20.28
CA CYS A 75 -11.67 25.27 20.82
C CYS A 75 -12.46 25.67 22.07
N ARG A 76 -12.98 24.71 22.85
CA ARG A 76 -13.81 24.91 24.07
C ARG A 76 -15.13 25.67 23.87
N ARG A 77 -15.56 25.95 22.62
CA ARG A 77 -16.91 26.47 22.34
C ARG A 77 -17.88 25.32 22.13
N ARG A 78 -18.98 25.30 22.89
CA ARG A 78 -20.06 24.32 22.72
C ARG A 78 -20.85 24.66 21.45
N PRO A 79 -21.31 23.65 20.69
CA PRO A 79 -22.14 23.89 19.51
C PRO A 79 -23.48 24.49 19.92
N GLN A 80 -24.19 25.11 18.98
CA GLN A 80 -25.51 25.68 19.24
C GLN A 80 -26.46 24.60 19.78
N GLN A 81 -27.18 24.95 20.85
CA GLN A 81 -28.10 24.04 21.53
C GLN A 81 -29.53 24.31 21.07
N SER A 82 -30.29 23.24 20.90
CA SER A 82 -31.73 23.27 20.65
C SER A 82 -32.48 22.69 21.85
N SER A 83 -33.81 22.83 21.84
CA SER A 83 -34.70 22.26 22.87
C SER A 83 -34.55 20.75 23.06
N ILE A 84 -34.00 20.04 22.07
CA ILE A 84 -33.85 18.57 22.05
C ILE A 84 -32.41 18.13 22.37
N THR A 85 -31.47 19.08 22.54
CA THR A 85 -30.05 18.79 22.78
C THR A 85 -29.79 17.93 24.01
N THR A 86 -30.59 18.06 25.07
CA THR A 86 -30.44 17.26 26.31
C THR A 86 -30.84 15.79 26.11
N VAL A 87 -31.84 15.52 25.26
CA VAL A 87 -32.33 14.18 24.93
C VAL A 87 -31.36 13.45 24.00
N VAL A 88 -30.88 14.16 22.96
CA VAL A 88 -30.08 13.57 21.88
C VAL A 88 -28.56 13.64 22.17
N GLN A 89 -28.16 14.40 23.19
CA GLN A 89 -26.76 14.61 23.58
C GLN A 89 -25.88 15.11 22.41
N SER A 90 -26.39 16.09 21.65
CA SER A 90 -25.73 16.56 20.41
C SER A 90 -24.29 17.06 20.63
N HIS A 91 -23.95 17.51 21.83
CA HIS A 91 -22.61 17.94 22.20
C HIS A 91 -21.53 16.84 22.10
N LYS A 92 -21.90 15.56 22.07
CA LYS A 92 -20.95 14.43 21.91
C LYS A 92 -20.73 14.02 20.45
N TRP A 93 -21.45 14.62 19.51
CA TRP A 93 -21.45 14.17 18.12
C TRP A 93 -20.23 14.69 17.37
N GLY A 94 -19.59 13.79 16.62
CA GLY A 94 -18.63 14.17 15.58
C GLY A 94 -19.37 14.42 14.28
N VAL A 95 -19.25 15.62 13.73
CA VAL A 95 -19.87 15.98 12.44
C VAL A 95 -18.77 16.26 11.42
N SER A 96 -18.81 15.53 10.31
CA SER A 96 -17.91 15.71 9.18
C SER A 96 -18.67 15.58 7.87
N TYR A 97 -18.14 16.17 6.80
CA TYR A 97 -18.66 15.94 5.46
C TYR A 97 -18.58 14.45 5.10
N ALA A 98 -19.67 13.91 4.57
CA ALA A 98 -19.70 12.55 4.05
C ALA A 98 -18.89 12.46 2.75
N SER A 99 -18.11 11.38 2.62
CA SER A 99 -17.52 11.00 1.33
C SER A 99 -18.62 10.62 0.32
N ALA A 100 -18.29 10.60 -0.96
CA ALA A 100 -19.21 10.11 -1.98
C ALA A 100 -19.63 8.66 -1.68
N PRO A 101 -20.88 8.23 -1.96
CA PRO A 101 -21.37 6.89 -1.61
C PRO A 101 -20.52 5.74 -2.18
N SER A 102 -19.86 5.96 -3.31
CA SER A 102 -18.95 5.01 -3.96
C SER A 102 -17.56 4.91 -3.31
N ASP A 103 -17.16 5.90 -2.52
CA ASP A 103 -15.88 5.92 -1.80
C ASP A 103 -16.03 5.30 -0.39
N ILE A 104 -17.25 5.14 0.10
CA ILE A 104 -17.54 4.56 1.42
C ILE A 104 -17.49 3.02 1.32
N ILE A 105 -16.78 2.39 2.26
CA ILE A 105 -16.78 0.94 2.45
C ILE A 105 -17.81 0.60 3.52
N TRP A 106 -18.99 0.16 3.07
CA TRP A 106 -20.16 -0.03 3.93
C TRP A 106 -19.94 -1.11 4.99
N GLU A 107 -19.16 -2.13 4.66
CA GLU A 107 -18.81 -3.26 5.52
C GLU A 107 -17.99 -2.81 6.74
N ASN A 108 -17.13 -1.81 6.55
CA ASN A 108 -16.18 -1.33 7.57
C ASN A 108 -16.79 -0.29 8.52
N LEU A 109 -17.94 0.31 8.19
CA LEU A 109 -18.60 1.33 9.03
C LEU A 109 -18.94 0.82 10.43
N SER A 110 -19.09 -0.49 10.62
CA SER A 110 -19.35 -1.12 11.92
C SER A 110 -18.18 -1.03 12.89
N VAL A 111 -16.96 -0.82 12.39
CA VAL A 111 -15.74 -0.77 13.21
C VAL A 111 -15.46 0.68 13.57
N CYS A 112 -15.78 1.06 14.81
CA CYS A 112 -15.69 2.46 15.27
C CYS A 112 -14.84 2.62 16.54
N GLY A 113 -14.27 3.82 16.70
CA GLY A 113 -13.69 4.32 17.95
C GLY A 113 -12.49 3.52 18.45
N SER A 114 -12.52 3.17 19.75
CA SER A 114 -11.41 2.46 20.42
C SER A 114 -11.10 1.09 19.81
N ARG A 115 -12.12 0.36 19.33
CA ARG A 115 -11.91 -0.95 18.67
C ARG A 115 -11.12 -0.82 17.38
N TRP A 116 -11.41 0.22 16.60
CA TRP A 116 -10.65 0.53 15.39
C TRP A 116 -9.20 0.92 15.73
N TRP A 117 -9.01 1.80 16.72
CA TRP A 117 -7.67 2.24 17.12
C TRP A 117 -6.82 1.09 17.67
N LEU A 118 -7.38 0.21 18.50
CA LEU A 118 -6.69 -0.98 19.01
C LEU A 118 -6.27 -1.91 17.87
N ARG A 119 -7.17 -2.18 16.90
CA ARG A 119 -6.84 -2.99 15.71
C ARG A 119 -5.72 -2.34 14.90
N CYS A 120 -5.82 -1.04 14.65
CA CYS A 120 -4.81 -0.28 13.93
C CYS A 120 -3.44 -0.36 14.62
N VAL A 121 -3.37 -0.10 15.93
CA VAL A 121 -2.11 -0.19 16.69
C VAL A 121 -1.55 -1.60 16.68
N LEU A 122 -2.38 -2.62 16.96
CA LEU A 122 -1.94 -4.01 16.99
C LEU A 122 -1.41 -4.47 15.62
N LEU A 123 -2.11 -4.16 14.53
CA LEU A 123 -1.70 -4.53 13.19
C LEU A 123 -0.41 -3.81 12.76
N ASN A 124 -0.23 -2.54 13.12
CA ASN A 124 1.01 -1.83 12.83
C ASN A 124 2.19 -2.34 13.66
N ILE A 125 1.98 -2.71 14.93
CA ILE A 125 3.01 -3.35 15.75
C ILE A 125 3.39 -4.72 15.17
N LEU A 126 2.39 -5.53 14.81
CA LEU A 126 2.62 -6.84 14.19
C LEU A 126 3.36 -6.71 12.86
N LEU A 127 2.96 -5.75 12.02
CA LEU A 127 3.64 -5.44 10.77
C LEU A 127 5.09 -5.04 11.02
N PHE A 128 5.35 -4.16 11.99
CA PHE A 128 6.70 -3.74 12.33
C PHE A 128 7.56 -4.93 12.77
N LEU A 129 7.06 -5.77 13.69
CA LEU A 129 7.78 -6.97 14.14
C LEU A 129 8.03 -7.93 12.98
N LEU A 130 7.02 -8.19 12.16
CA LEU A 130 7.14 -9.06 10.99
C LEU A 130 8.18 -8.53 10.01
N LEU A 131 8.16 -7.23 9.68
CA LEU A 131 9.16 -6.62 8.82
C LEU A 131 10.56 -6.67 9.45
N PHE A 132 10.70 -6.44 10.75
CA PHE A 132 11.98 -6.55 11.44
C PHE A 132 12.64 -7.92 11.29
N PHE A 133 11.88 -9.00 11.52
CA PHE A 133 12.36 -10.37 11.37
C PHE A 133 12.54 -10.78 9.90
N LEU A 134 11.59 -10.44 9.03
CA LEU A 134 11.58 -10.87 7.62
C LEU A 134 12.70 -10.22 6.81
N THR A 135 13.01 -8.97 7.11
CA THR A 135 14.07 -8.20 6.43
C THR A 135 15.45 -8.45 7.02
N THR A 136 15.54 -9.33 8.03
CA THR A 136 16.81 -9.86 8.54
C THR A 136 16.93 -11.38 8.28
N PRO A 137 17.06 -11.81 7.01
CA PRO A 137 17.24 -13.21 6.64
C PRO A 137 18.39 -13.89 7.39
N ALA A 138 19.46 -13.14 7.68
CA ALA A 138 20.62 -13.62 8.44
C ALA A 138 20.28 -14.01 9.89
N ILE A 139 19.35 -13.33 10.57
CA ILE A 139 18.89 -13.74 11.91
C ILE A 139 18.09 -15.03 11.80
N ILE A 140 17.23 -15.19 10.78
CA ILE A 140 16.48 -16.44 10.59
C ILE A 140 17.44 -17.59 10.34
N VAL A 141 18.44 -17.42 9.48
CA VAL A 141 19.46 -18.45 9.20
C VAL A 141 20.30 -18.73 10.46
N ASN A 142 20.81 -17.71 11.15
CA ASN A 142 21.64 -17.88 12.35
C ASN A 142 20.86 -18.44 13.55
N THR A 143 19.57 -18.12 13.70
CA THR A 143 18.71 -18.71 14.74
C THR A 143 18.33 -20.14 14.39
N MET A 144 18.04 -20.43 13.11
CA MET A 144 17.77 -21.79 12.63
C MET A 144 18.97 -22.72 12.88
N ASP A 145 20.19 -22.22 12.68
CA ASP A 145 21.44 -22.91 13.01
C ASP A 145 21.64 -23.07 14.53
N LYS A 146 21.42 -22.00 15.30
CA LYS A 146 21.55 -21.99 16.78
C LYS A 146 20.53 -22.86 17.50
N PHE A 147 19.32 -23.01 16.97
CA PHE A 147 18.28 -23.88 17.53
C PHE A 147 18.40 -25.35 17.10
N ASN A 148 19.47 -25.74 16.39
CA ASN A 148 19.71 -27.12 15.94
C ASN A 148 18.51 -27.72 15.16
N VAL A 149 17.66 -26.90 14.56
CA VAL A 149 16.51 -27.35 13.74
C VAL A 149 17.02 -27.99 12.43
N THR A 150 18.29 -27.77 12.10
CA THR A 150 19.05 -28.36 11.00
C THR A 150 19.66 -29.74 11.30
N LYS A 151 19.67 -30.25 12.54
CA LYS A 151 20.25 -31.59 12.83
C LYS A 151 19.61 -32.76 12.05
N PRO A 152 18.30 -32.78 11.77
CA PRO A 152 17.70 -33.77 10.86
C PRO A 152 17.93 -33.46 9.36
N VAL A 153 18.42 -32.26 9.03
CA VAL A 153 18.64 -31.77 7.67
C VAL A 153 20.10 -31.94 7.25
N GLU A 154 21.06 -31.88 8.17
CA GLU A 154 22.46 -32.24 7.92
C GLU A 154 22.66 -33.73 7.61
N SER A 155 21.77 -34.61 8.09
CA SER A 155 21.73 -36.02 7.65
C SER A 155 21.29 -36.17 6.19
N LEU A 156 20.58 -35.17 5.65
CA LEU A 156 20.28 -35.03 4.23
C LEU A 156 21.34 -34.12 3.61
N ARG A 157 22.58 -34.60 3.50
CA ARG A 157 23.76 -33.94 2.88
C ARG A 157 23.52 -33.68 1.39
N SER A 158 22.53 -32.86 1.06
CA SER A 158 22.22 -32.41 -0.29
C SER A 158 22.61 -30.93 -0.40
N PRO A 159 23.55 -30.57 -1.27
CA PRO A 159 23.95 -29.17 -1.49
C PRO A 159 22.78 -28.31 -1.98
N VAL A 160 21.73 -28.95 -2.51
CA VAL A 160 20.46 -28.31 -2.89
C VAL A 160 19.80 -27.66 -1.67
N ILE A 161 19.65 -28.35 -0.54
CA ILE A 161 18.92 -27.78 0.61
C ILE A 161 19.74 -26.66 1.26
N THR A 162 21.05 -26.79 1.40
CA THR A 162 21.87 -25.79 2.11
C THR A 162 22.13 -24.51 1.30
N GLN A 163 22.18 -24.58 -0.04
CA GLN A 163 22.44 -23.42 -0.89
C GLN A 163 21.17 -22.83 -1.54
N PHE A 164 20.20 -23.67 -1.88
CA PHE A 164 18.98 -23.21 -2.55
C PHE A 164 17.95 -22.67 -1.58
N PHE A 165 17.83 -23.27 -0.39
CA PHE A 165 16.80 -22.88 0.59
C PHE A 165 16.92 -21.41 1.03
N PRO A 166 18.11 -20.88 1.40
CA PRO A 166 18.23 -19.46 1.76
C PRO A 166 17.87 -18.53 0.61
N THR A 167 18.29 -18.88 -0.61
CA THR A 167 18.02 -18.08 -1.83
C THR A 167 16.53 -18.08 -2.19
N LEU A 168 15.88 -19.25 -2.11
CA LEU A 168 14.43 -19.38 -2.33
C LEU A 168 13.64 -18.64 -1.26
N LEU A 169 14.07 -18.70 0.00
CA LEU A 169 13.45 -18.02 1.13
C LEU A 169 13.51 -16.50 0.95
N LEU A 170 14.68 -15.97 0.56
CA LEU A 170 14.86 -14.55 0.22
C LEU A 170 13.93 -14.11 -0.91
N TRP A 171 13.86 -14.89 -1.99
CA TRP A 171 12.99 -14.59 -3.12
C TRP A 171 11.50 -14.60 -2.71
N ALA A 172 11.07 -15.63 -1.98
CA ALA A 172 9.71 -15.75 -1.47
C ALA A 172 9.33 -14.56 -0.59
N PHE A 173 10.21 -14.13 0.30
CA PHE A 173 9.99 -12.98 1.17
C PHE A 173 9.95 -11.65 0.41
N SER A 174 10.80 -11.47 -0.60
CA SER A 174 10.77 -10.27 -1.43
C SER A 174 9.46 -10.10 -2.20
N VAL A 175 8.86 -11.22 -2.65
CA VAL A 175 7.56 -11.21 -3.32
C VAL A 175 6.43 -11.02 -2.32
N LEU A 176 6.50 -11.66 -1.14
CA LEU A 176 5.43 -11.65 -0.14
C LEU A 176 5.29 -10.31 0.60
N LEU A 177 6.39 -9.58 0.79
CA LEU A 177 6.45 -8.39 1.63
C LEU A 177 5.49 -7.25 1.19
N PRO A 178 5.40 -6.88 -0.10
CA PRO A 178 4.38 -5.92 -0.56
C PRO A 178 2.94 -6.40 -0.33
N PHE A 179 2.67 -7.70 -0.47
CA PHE A 179 1.34 -8.28 -0.20
C PHE A 179 0.99 -8.22 1.29
N ILE A 180 1.94 -8.53 2.19
CA ILE A 180 1.75 -8.42 3.64
C ILE A 180 1.34 -6.98 4.01
N VAL A 181 2.01 -5.98 3.45
CA VAL A 181 1.73 -4.58 3.76
C VAL A 181 0.36 -4.16 3.23
N TYR A 182 0.02 -4.58 2.01
CA TYR A 182 -1.31 -4.37 1.44
C TYR A 182 -2.40 -4.98 2.34
N TYR A 183 -2.27 -6.26 2.71
CA TYR A 183 -3.24 -6.92 3.58
C TYR A 183 -3.28 -6.30 4.98
N SER A 184 -2.17 -5.80 5.51
CA SER A 184 -2.17 -5.08 6.79
C SER A 184 -3.08 -3.85 6.75
N ALA A 185 -3.05 -3.08 5.66
CA ALA A 185 -3.88 -1.89 5.49
C ALA A 185 -5.35 -2.27 5.24
N PHE A 186 -5.61 -3.36 4.51
CA PHE A 186 -6.95 -3.91 4.33
C PHE A 186 -7.59 -4.32 5.68
N PHE A 187 -6.84 -5.02 6.54
CA PHE A 187 -7.32 -5.46 7.85
C PHE A 187 -7.52 -4.32 8.87
N GLU A 188 -6.97 -3.12 8.63
CA GLU A 188 -7.25 -1.94 9.45
C GLU A 188 -8.71 -1.46 9.31
N SER A 189 -9.44 -1.91 8.28
CA SER A 189 -10.85 -1.61 8.07
C SER A 189 -11.14 -0.10 8.05
N HIS A 190 -10.48 0.64 7.17
CA HIS A 190 -10.77 2.07 6.96
C HIS A 190 -12.20 2.25 6.41
N TRP A 191 -12.87 3.35 6.78
CA TRP A 191 -14.25 3.64 6.31
C TRP A 191 -14.32 4.08 4.85
N THR A 192 -13.23 4.60 4.29
CA THR A 192 -13.18 5.11 2.91
C THR A 192 -12.12 4.38 2.11
N ARG A 193 -12.45 4.05 0.85
CA ARG A 193 -11.52 3.47 -0.12
C ARG A 193 -10.34 4.39 -0.38
N SER A 194 -10.60 5.70 -0.44
CA SER A 194 -9.54 6.69 -0.60
C SER A 194 -8.58 6.73 0.59
N GLY A 195 -9.10 6.56 1.82
CA GLY A 195 -8.29 6.50 3.03
C GLY A 195 -7.43 5.23 3.08
N GLU A 196 -8.02 4.07 2.76
CA GLU A 196 -7.31 2.80 2.66
C GLU A 196 -6.16 2.88 1.65
N ASN A 197 -6.44 3.31 0.42
CA ASN A 197 -5.42 3.47 -0.63
C ASN A 197 -4.31 4.46 -0.21
N GLN A 198 -4.67 5.54 0.48
CA GLN A 198 -3.69 6.51 0.97
C GLN A 198 -2.76 5.87 2.01
N VAL A 199 -3.30 5.12 2.98
CA VAL A 199 -2.46 4.46 4.01
C VAL A 199 -1.58 3.38 3.39
N THR A 200 -2.13 2.56 2.48
CA THR A 200 -1.36 1.58 1.70
C THR A 200 -0.20 2.23 0.96
N MET A 201 -0.44 3.36 0.28
CA MET A 201 0.60 4.12 -0.41
C MET A 201 1.72 4.57 0.53
N HIS A 202 1.40 5.13 1.71
CA HIS A 202 2.42 5.57 2.68
C HIS A 202 3.25 4.41 3.21
N LYS A 203 2.61 3.32 3.61
CA LYS A 203 3.29 2.14 4.17
C LYS A 203 4.18 1.47 3.13
N CYS A 204 3.65 1.22 1.92
CA CYS A 204 4.41 0.64 0.83
C CYS A 204 5.58 1.54 0.41
N PHE A 205 5.36 2.84 0.25
CA PHE A 205 6.43 3.77 -0.12
C PHE A 205 7.54 3.82 0.93
N LEU A 206 7.19 3.96 2.22
CA LEU A 206 8.19 3.99 3.30
C LEU A 206 9.00 2.69 3.33
N LEU A 207 8.34 1.55 3.18
CA LEU A 207 8.99 0.26 3.15
C LEU A 207 9.90 0.08 1.93
N LEU A 208 9.44 0.47 0.74
CA LEU A 208 10.24 0.41 -0.48
C LEU A 208 11.46 1.33 -0.41
N VAL A 209 11.31 2.58 0.06
CA VAL A 209 12.45 3.47 0.28
C VAL A 209 13.45 2.86 1.24
N PHE A 210 12.98 2.28 2.33
CA PHE A 210 13.85 1.69 3.34
C PHE A 210 14.58 0.44 2.81
N MET A 211 13.87 -0.48 2.14
CA MET A 211 14.41 -1.75 1.63
C MET A 211 15.23 -1.61 0.34
N VAL A 212 14.77 -0.79 -0.60
CA VAL A 212 15.37 -0.65 -1.93
C VAL A 212 16.48 0.40 -1.89
N ILE A 213 16.28 1.51 -1.18
CA ILE A 213 17.23 2.63 -1.20
C ILE A 213 18.16 2.57 0.01
N ILE A 214 17.62 2.63 1.23
CA ILE A 214 18.45 2.87 2.44
C ILE A 214 19.33 1.67 2.78
N LEU A 215 18.79 0.45 2.85
CA LEU A 215 19.58 -0.72 3.22
C LEU A 215 20.72 -1.02 2.23
N PRO A 216 20.49 -1.13 0.90
CA PRO A 216 21.57 -1.44 -0.04
C PRO A 216 22.59 -0.29 -0.13
N SER A 217 22.15 0.96 0.04
CA SER A 217 23.04 2.13 0.09
C SER A 217 24.05 2.08 1.22
N LEU A 218 23.64 1.64 2.40
CA LEU A 218 24.53 1.57 3.56
C LEU A 218 25.39 0.30 3.52
N GLY A 219 25.26 -0.54 2.49
CA GLY A 219 25.86 -1.87 2.45
C GLY A 219 25.30 -2.80 3.54
N LEU A 220 24.15 -2.46 4.11
CA LEU A 220 23.54 -3.20 5.20
C LEU A 220 22.56 -4.23 4.65
N SER A 221 22.79 -5.49 4.98
CA SER A 221 21.90 -6.57 4.56
C SER A 221 20.69 -6.76 5.48
N SER A 222 20.54 -5.96 6.55
CA SER A 222 19.47 -6.14 7.54
C SER A 222 19.14 -4.94 8.42
N LEU A 223 17.94 -4.97 9.01
CA LEU A 223 17.45 -4.00 9.99
C LEU A 223 18.23 -4.03 11.31
N ASP A 224 18.62 -5.21 11.79
CA ASP A 224 19.37 -5.37 13.04
C ASP A 224 20.75 -4.68 12.98
N LEU A 225 21.46 -4.87 11.87
CA LEU A 225 22.72 -4.17 11.63
C LEU A 225 22.52 -2.65 11.49
N PHE A 226 21.39 -2.20 10.92
CA PHE A 226 21.07 -0.78 10.88
C PHE A 226 20.83 -0.19 12.28
N PHE A 227 20.08 -0.87 13.14
CA PHE A 227 19.85 -0.40 14.51
C PHE A 227 21.12 -0.44 15.37
N THR A 228 21.92 -1.49 15.23
CA THR A 228 23.23 -1.59 15.90
C THR A 228 24.14 -0.46 15.43
N TRP A 229 24.24 -0.22 14.13
CA TRP A 229 25.01 0.92 13.58
C TRP A 229 24.49 2.28 14.06
N LEU A 230 23.17 2.47 14.18
CA LEU A 230 22.56 3.75 14.54
C LEU A 230 22.72 4.09 16.04
N PHE A 231 22.70 3.07 16.91
CA PHE A 231 22.65 3.27 18.36
C PHE A 231 23.92 2.82 19.11
N ASP A 232 24.77 1.97 18.51
CA ASP A 232 26.01 1.51 19.13
C ASP A 232 27.19 2.39 18.70
N VAL A 233 27.64 3.25 19.63
CA VAL A 233 28.77 4.15 19.44
C VAL A 233 30.10 3.42 19.27
N ASN A 234 30.24 2.19 19.77
CA ASN A 234 31.49 1.42 19.70
C ASN A 234 31.60 0.58 18.42
N PHE A 235 30.50 0.44 17.66
CA PHE A 235 30.49 -0.33 16.42
C PHE A 235 31.45 0.21 15.36
N LEU A 236 31.68 1.53 15.36
CA LEU A 236 32.59 2.20 14.42
C LEU A 236 34.07 1.98 14.75
N ASP A 237 34.40 1.67 16.01
CA ASP A 237 35.79 1.45 16.47
C ASP A 237 36.20 -0.03 16.40
N GLU A 238 35.25 -0.96 16.54
CA GLU A 238 35.55 -2.39 16.71
C GLU A 238 35.50 -3.20 15.40
N LYS A 239 34.74 -2.73 14.40
CA LYS A 239 34.82 -3.27 13.03
C LYS A 239 35.50 -2.25 12.14
N ASP A 240 36.58 -2.69 11.50
CA ASP A 240 37.32 -2.00 10.44
C ASP A 240 36.47 -1.89 9.14
N VAL A 241 35.21 -1.47 9.27
CA VAL A 241 34.30 -1.21 8.16
C VAL A 241 34.75 0.11 7.57
N LYS A 242 35.62 0.03 6.56
CA LYS A 242 35.99 1.19 5.75
C LYS A 242 34.74 1.69 5.01
N PHE A 243 33.96 2.57 5.64
CA PHE A 243 32.85 3.30 5.01
C PHE A 243 33.30 4.09 3.78
N GLN A 244 34.61 4.31 3.64
CA GLN A 244 35.26 4.82 2.44
C GLN A 244 34.96 3.98 1.17
N CYS A 245 34.54 2.71 1.34
CA CYS A 245 34.18 1.77 0.27
C CYS A 245 32.67 1.45 0.18
N VAL A 246 31.81 2.03 1.02
CA VAL A 246 30.35 1.72 1.09
C VAL A 246 29.56 2.14 -0.15
N PHE A 247 30.20 2.83 -1.10
CA PHE A 247 29.71 2.95 -2.46
C PHE A 247 30.87 2.77 -3.46
N LEU A 248 31.25 1.52 -3.72
CA LEU A 248 31.98 1.19 -4.94
C LEU A 248 31.09 1.54 -6.16
N PRO A 249 31.69 1.86 -7.33
CA PRO A 249 30.97 2.06 -8.59
C PRO A 249 29.93 0.96 -8.90
N ASP A 250 30.16 -0.24 -8.37
CA ASP A 250 29.28 -1.41 -8.48
C ASP A 250 27.88 -1.20 -7.86
N ASN A 251 27.75 -0.41 -6.78
CA ASN A 251 26.44 -0.12 -6.17
C ASN A 251 25.61 0.81 -7.09
N GLY A 252 26.25 1.75 -7.79
CA GLY A 252 25.58 2.57 -8.80
C GLY A 252 25.07 1.74 -9.97
N ALA A 253 25.84 0.75 -10.41
CA ALA A 253 25.43 -0.18 -11.46
C ALA A 253 24.21 -1.03 -11.05
N PHE A 254 24.12 -1.45 -9.78
CA PHE A 254 22.94 -2.14 -9.25
C PHE A 254 21.66 -1.32 -9.43
N PHE A 255 21.67 -0.05 -9.03
CA PHE A 255 20.50 0.83 -9.15
C PHE A 255 20.14 1.16 -10.59
N VAL A 256 21.14 1.35 -11.45
CA VAL A 256 20.91 1.55 -12.89
C VAL A 256 20.25 0.32 -13.50
N ASN A 257 20.78 -0.88 -13.22
CA ASN A 257 20.18 -2.14 -13.68
C ASN A 257 18.76 -2.31 -13.14
N TYR A 258 18.53 -2.00 -11.87
CA TYR A 258 17.20 -2.05 -11.26
C TYR A 258 16.19 -1.14 -11.98
N VAL A 259 16.57 0.10 -12.32
CA VAL A 259 15.70 1.02 -13.07
C VAL A 259 15.49 0.55 -14.51
N ILE A 260 16.53 0.03 -15.19
CA ILE A 260 16.40 -0.54 -16.54
C ILE A 260 15.42 -1.72 -16.53
N THR A 261 15.62 -2.68 -15.63
CA THR A 261 14.74 -3.85 -15.47
C THR A 261 13.32 -3.44 -15.14
N SER A 262 13.11 -2.49 -14.22
CA SER A 262 11.77 -1.99 -13.89
C SER A 262 11.12 -1.25 -15.07
N SER A 263 11.89 -0.48 -15.85
CA SER A 263 11.40 0.23 -17.04
C SER A 263 10.96 -0.68 -18.16
N LEU A 264 11.73 -1.72 -18.48
CA LEU A 264 11.44 -2.61 -19.60
C LEU A 264 10.58 -3.78 -19.16
N ILE A 265 11.09 -4.60 -18.22
CA ILE A 265 10.41 -5.83 -17.79
C ILE A 265 9.21 -5.50 -16.89
N GLY A 266 9.38 -4.57 -15.94
CA GLY A 266 8.30 -4.18 -15.01
C GLY A 266 7.06 -3.66 -15.75
N THR A 267 7.23 -2.65 -16.61
CA THR A 267 6.11 -2.09 -17.38
C THR A 267 5.50 -3.09 -18.38
N SER A 268 6.32 -3.98 -18.97
CA SER A 268 5.83 -5.05 -19.85
C SER A 268 4.95 -6.05 -19.09
N MET A 269 5.34 -6.42 -17.87
CA MET A 269 4.56 -7.33 -17.01
C MET A 269 3.23 -6.69 -16.57
N GLU A 270 3.25 -5.39 -16.26
CA GLU A 270 2.04 -4.62 -15.96
C GLU A 270 1.08 -4.51 -17.15
N LEU A 271 1.61 -4.46 -18.38
CA LEU A 271 0.79 -4.50 -19.59
C LEU A 271 0.11 -5.87 -19.79
N LEU A 272 0.89 -6.95 -19.61
CA LEU A 272 0.41 -8.32 -19.78
C LEU A 272 -0.59 -8.76 -18.69
N ARG A 273 -0.48 -8.19 -17.48
CA ARG A 273 -1.37 -8.51 -16.33
C ARG A 273 -1.47 -10.01 -16.05
N ILE A 274 -0.34 -10.71 -16.11
CA ILE A 274 -0.26 -12.16 -15.93
C ILE A 274 -0.96 -12.63 -14.64
N PRO A 275 -0.75 -11.99 -13.46
CA PRO A 275 -1.40 -12.45 -12.23
C PRO A 275 -2.94 -12.41 -12.31
N ALA A 276 -3.50 -11.34 -12.89
CA ALA A 276 -4.95 -11.19 -13.05
C ALA A 276 -5.50 -12.21 -14.05
N LEU A 277 -4.76 -12.47 -15.14
CA LEU A 277 -5.12 -13.48 -16.13
C LEU A 277 -5.07 -14.89 -15.55
N THR A 278 -4.09 -15.21 -14.70
CA THR A 278 -4.00 -16.51 -14.01
C THR A 278 -5.19 -16.72 -13.08
N VAL A 279 -5.56 -15.72 -12.27
CA VAL A 279 -6.75 -15.83 -11.39
C VAL A 279 -8.02 -15.99 -12.20
N TYR A 280 -8.15 -15.26 -13.31
CA TYR A 280 -9.28 -15.41 -14.22
C TYR A 280 -9.34 -16.81 -14.86
N ALA A 281 -8.21 -17.32 -15.35
CA ALA A 281 -8.11 -18.67 -15.92
C ALA A 281 -8.48 -19.74 -14.89
N LEU A 282 -7.95 -19.65 -13.67
CA LEU A 282 -8.30 -20.55 -12.57
C LEU A 282 -9.80 -20.49 -12.24
N ARG A 283 -10.39 -19.30 -12.09
CA ARG A 283 -11.83 -19.15 -11.85
C ARG A 283 -12.67 -19.74 -12.98
N LEU A 284 -12.23 -19.61 -14.23
CA LEU A 284 -12.91 -20.18 -15.37
C LEU A 284 -12.82 -21.71 -15.39
N CYS A 285 -11.68 -22.28 -14.99
CA CYS A 285 -11.50 -23.72 -14.80
C CYS A 285 -12.41 -24.29 -13.70
N PHE A 286 -12.66 -23.53 -12.63
CA PHE A 286 -13.54 -23.95 -11.52
C PHE A 286 -15.04 -23.65 -11.73
N ALA A 287 -15.42 -22.93 -12.81
CA ALA A 287 -16.82 -22.57 -13.06
C ALA A 287 -17.66 -23.78 -13.49
N LYS A 288 -18.77 -24.03 -12.78
CA LYS A 288 -19.60 -25.24 -12.87
C LYS A 288 -20.64 -25.16 -13.99
N SER A 289 -21.25 -24.01 -14.21
CA SER A 289 -22.33 -23.81 -15.19
C SER A 289 -22.01 -22.77 -16.26
N GLN A 290 -22.75 -22.79 -17.38
CA GLN A 290 -22.63 -21.75 -18.40
C GLN A 290 -22.99 -20.35 -17.86
N ALA A 291 -23.99 -20.28 -16.98
CA ALA A 291 -24.37 -19.03 -16.31
C ALA A 291 -23.24 -18.49 -15.42
N GLU A 292 -22.57 -19.36 -14.66
CA GLU A 292 -21.41 -18.99 -13.84
C GLU A 292 -20.23 -18.53 -14.71
N ARG A 293 -19.96 -19.18 -15.84
CA ARG A 293 -18.94 -18.73 -16.80
C ARG A 293 -19.24 -17.35 -17.37
N ILE A 294 -20.50 -17.05 -17.68
CA ILE A 294 -20.92 -15.71 -18.13
C ILE A 294 -20.72 -14.70 -16.99
N HIS A 295 -21.06 -15.07 -15.76
CA HIS A 295 -20.82 -14.22 -14.60
C HIS A 295 -19.33 -13.92 -14.40
N VAL A 296 -18.46 -14.93 -14.42
CA VAL A 296 -17.00 -14.79 -14.29
C VAL A 296 -16.43 -13.89 -15.40
N LYS A 297 -16.91 -14.04 -16.64
CA LYS A 297 -16.53 -13.17 -17.77
C LYS A 297 -16.95 -11.71 -17.55
N ARG A 298 -18.15 -11.48 -17.01
CA ARG A 298 -18.66 -10.13 -16.72
C ARG A 298 -17.97 -9.51 -15.50
N SER A 299 -17.61 -10.32 -14.50
CA SER A 299 -16.96 -9.89 -13.25
C SER A 299 -15.43 -9.88 -13.33
N GLN A 300 -14.85 -9.92 -14.54
CA GLN A 300 -13.39 -9.98 -14.71
C GLN A 300 -12.70 -8.65 -14.36
N ALA A 301 -13.42 -7.53 -14.46
CA ALA A 301 -12.84 -6.22 -14.36
C ALA A 301 -12.47 -5.89 -12.89
N TYR A 302 -11.18 -5.75 -12.63
CA TYR A 302 -10.65 -5.36 -11.33
C TYR A 302 -10.65 -3.83 -11.18
N GLU A 303 -10.65 -3.38 -9.93
CA GLU A 303 -10.41 -1.97 -9.60
C GLU A 303 -8.91 -1.68 -9.67
N PHE A 304 -8.54 -0.51 -10.23
CA PHE A 304 -7.15 -0.08 -10.28
C PHE A 304 -6.65 0.29 -8.89
N GLN A 305 -5.59 -0.38 -8.42
CA GLN A 305 -5.03 -0.23 -7.07
C GLN A 305 -4.07 0.95 -6.99
N PHE A 306 -4.62 2.16 -6.95
CA PHE A 306 -3.85 3.41 -6.91
C PHE A 306 -2.80 3.44 -5.79
N GLY A 307 -3.08 2.88 -4.61
CA GLY A 307 -2.15 2.93 -3.49
C GLY A 307 -0.81 2.23 -3.76
N LEU A 308 -0.85 1.03 -4.37
CA LEU A 308 0.33 0.23 -4.66
C LEU A 308 1.10 0.80 -5.86
N GLU A 309 0.39 1.13 -6.94
CA GLU A 309 0.98 1.66 -8.16
C GLU A 309 1.71 2.99 -7.91
N TYR A 310 1.10 3.90 -7.12
CA TYR A 310 1.79 5.13 -6.72
C TYR A 310 3.05 4.85 -5.90
N ALA A 311 3.01 3.91 -4.94
CA ALA A 311 4.18 3.62 -4.12
C ALA A 311 5.37 3.15 -4.98
N TRP A 312 5.14 2.27 -5.96
CA TRP A 312 6.19 1.80 -6.88
C TRP A 312 6.73 2.90 -7.79
N THR A 313 5.84 3.65 -8.46
CA THR A 313 6.26 4.75 -9.34
C THR A 313 7.03 5.82 -8.57
N MET A 314 6.60 6.18 -7.36
CA MET A 314 7.33 7.13 -6.52
C MET A 314 8.66 6.58 -6.01
N CYS A 315 8.77 5.28 -5.76
CA CYS A 315 10.03 4.64 -5.40
C CYS A 315 11.03 4.70 -6.56
N ILE A 316 10.64 4.33 -7.78
CA ILE A 316 11.52 4.42 -8.95
C ILE A 316 11.95 5.87 -9.19
N PHE A 317 11.02 6.82 -9.09
CA PHE A 317 11.33 8.24 -9.16
C PHE A 317 12.34 8.66 -8.07
N ALA A 318 12.15 8.21 -6.82
CA ALA A 318 13.06 8.50 -5.71
C ALA A 318 14.46 7.92 -5.96
N VAL A 319 14.57 6.69 -6.47
CA VAL A 319 15.84 6.07 -6.86
C VAL A 319 16.53 6.90 -7.95
N SER A 320 15.83 7.19 -9.06
CA SER A 320 16.38 7.97 -10.17
C SER A 320 16.84 9.36 -9.73
N MET A 321 16.08 10.05 -8.88
CA MET A 321 16.46 11.36 -8.36
C MET A 321 17.66 11.28 -7.42
N THR A 322 17.69 10.30 -6.51
CA THR A 322 18.75 10.12 -5.52
C THR A 322 20.12 9.92 -6.16
N TYR A 323 20.20 9.06 -7.18
CA TYR A 323 21.46 8.73 -7.84
C TYR A 323 21.72 9.53 -9.12
N SER A 324 20.89 10.52 -9.44
CA SER A 324 21.05 11.35 -10.63
C SER A 324 22.40 12.06 -10.70
N ILE A 325 22.91 12.53 -9.55
CA ILE A 325 24.16 13.28 -9.46
C ILE A 325 25.37 12.33 -9.39
N THR A 326 25.24 11.19 -8.70
CA THR A 326 26.34 10.22 -8.57
C THR A 326 26.53 9.39 -9.85
N CYS A 327 25.45 9.01 -10.51
CA CYS A 327 25.42 8.14 -11.69
C CYS A 327 24.44 8.70 -12.73
N PRO A 328 24.84 9.70 -13.54
CA PRO A 328 23.91 10.43 -14.42
C PRO A 328 23.19 9.56 -15.44
N ILE A 329 23.76 8.39 -15.79
CA ILE A 329 23.15 7.38 -16.67
C ILE A 329 21.81 6.84 -16.15
N ILE A 330 21.52 6.93 -14.84
CA ILE A 330 20.21 6.50 -14.30
C ILE A 330 19.06 7.41 -14.77
N THR A 331 19.33 8.68 -15.05
CA THR A 331 18.33 9.69 -15.40
C THR A 331 17.61 9.40 -16.72
N PRO A 332 18.29 9.09 -17.84
CA PRO A 332 17.61 8.74 -19.10
C PRO A 332 16.75 7.47 -18.97
N PHE A 333 17.19 6.47 -18.19
CA PHE A 333 16.39 5.28 -17.93
C PHE A 333 15.20 5.56 -16.99
N GLY A 334 15.34 6.47 -16.04
CA GLY A 334 14.23 6.98 -15.23
C GLY A 334 13.19 7.71 -16.07
N LEU A 335 13.62 8.52 -17.05
CA LEU A 335 12.71 9.15 -18.02
C LEU A 335 12.01 8.10 -18.89
N LEU A 336 12.75 7.11 -19.39
CA LEU A 336 12.20 5.98 -20.14
C LEU A 336 11.11 5.25 -19.34
N TYR A 337 11.35 4.97 -18.05
CA TYR A 337 10.36 4.39 -17.15
C TYR A 337 9.07 5.21 -17.13
N VAL A 338 9.14 6.53 -16.90
CA VAL A 338 7.95 7.38 -16.80
C VAL A 338 7.16 7.41 -18.12
N ILE A 339 7.84 7.44 -19.27
CA ILE A 339 7.19 7.43 -20.59
C ILE A 339 6.47 6.09 -20.81
N LEU A 340 7.15 4.97 -20.60
CA LEU A 340 6.57 3.64 -20.78
C LEU A 340 5.43 3.40 -19.80
N LYS A 341 5.62 3.75 -18.53
CA LYS A 341 4.59 3.65 -17.48
C LYS A 341 3.36 4.47 -17.84
N HIS A 342 3.53 5.71 -18.34
CA HIS A 342 2.41 6.53 -18.81
C HIS A 342 1.64 5.87 -19.95
N MET A 343 2.33 5.31 -20.95
CA MET A 343 1.68 4.62 -22.08
C MET A 343 0.92 3.37 -21.63
N VAL A 344 1.55 2.53 -20.79
CA VAL A 344 0.97 1.28 -20.27
C VAL A 344 -0.22 1.55 -19.37
N ASP A 345 -0.11 2.46 -18.40
CA ASP A 345 -1.20 2.79 -17.49
C ASP A 345 -2.38 3.40 -18.24
N ARG A 346 -2.11 4.31 -19.19
CA ARG A 346 -3.16 4.89 -20.03
C ARG A 346 -3.92 3.81 -20.78
N TYR A 347 -3.23 2.88 -21.43
CA TYR A 347 -3.86 1.77 -22.14
C TYR A 347 -4.69 0.88 -21.20
N ASN A 348 -4.10 0.45 -20.08
CA ASN A 348 -4.75 -0.45 -19.14
C ASN A 348 -5.98 0.19 -18.46
N ILE A 349 -5.91 1.48 -18.10
CA ILE A 349 -7.04 2.19 -17.48
C ILE A 349 -8.20 2.36 -18.47
N TYR A 350 -7.93 2.62 -19.76
CA TYR A 350 -9.01 2.78 -20.75
C TYR A 350 -9.75 1.49 -21.07
N TYR A 351 -9.02 0.37 -21.22
CA TYR A 351 -9.61 -0.86 -21.78
C TYR A 351 -9.92 -1.93 -20.75
N ALA A 352 -9.36 -1.84 -19.55
CA ALA A 352 -9.20 -3.03 -18.72
C ALA A 352 -9.60 -2.89 -17.26
N TYR A 353 -9.52 -1.68 -16.70
CA TYR A 353 -9.91 -1.40 -15.33
C TYR A 353 -11.30 -0.76 -15.25
N VAL A 354 -12.02 -1.04 -14.15
CA VAL A 354 -13.27 -0.34 -13.83
C VAL A 354 -12.94 1.05 -13.28
N PRO A 355 -13.70 2.09 -13.62
CA PRO A 355 -13.51 3.41 -13.03
C PRO A 355 -13.67 3.37 -11.50
N THR A 356 -12.59 3.66 -10.78
CA THR A 356 -12.62 3.82 -9.32
C THR A 356 -12.91 5.28 -8.96
N LYS A 357 -13.92 5.49 -8.12
CA LYS A 357 -14.33 6.83 -7.68
C LYS A 357 -13.55 7.22 -6.43
N LEU A 358 -12.34 7.74 -6.61
CA LEU A 358 -11.44 8.16 -5.54
C LEU A 358 -11.43 9.68 -5.36
N ASN A 359 -11.11 10.11 -4.14
CA ASN A 359 -10.98 11.53 -3.81
C ASN A 359 -9.60 12.07 -4.24
N GLN A 360 -9.55 13.31 -4.72
CA GLN A 360 -8.30 14.00 -5.13
C GLN A 360 -7.24 14.13 -4.02
N ARG A 361 -7.62 13.84 -2.76
CA ARG A 361 -6.71 13.76 -1.62
C ARG A 361 -5.52 12.82 -1.84
N ILE A 362 -5.70 11.72 -2.58
CA ILE A 362 -4.62 10.75 -2.84
C ILE A 362 -3.50 11.39 -3.66
N HIS A 363 -3.83 12.08 -4.76
CA HIS A 363 -2.84 12.78 -5.57
C HIS A 363 -2.09 13.84 -4.77
N ARG A 364 -2.80 14.59 -3.92
CA ARG A 364 -2.18 15.57 -3.01
C ARG A 364 -1.25 14.94 -1.98
N ALA A 365 -1.52 13.71 -1.55
CA ALA A 365 -0.65 12.95 -0.67
C ALA A 365 0.58 12.42 -1.43
N ALA A 366 0.39 11.90 -2.64
CA ALA A 366 1.47 11.43 -3.50
C ALA A 366 2.47 12.56 -3.82
N ILE A 367 1.99 13.74 -4.22
CA ILE A 367 2.83 14.94 -4.44
C ILE A 367 3.63 15.30 -3.17
N SER A 368 3.02 15.17 -1.99
CA SER A 368 3.72 15.44 -0.72
C SER A 368 4.85 14.46 -0.47
N GLN A 369 4.68 13.18 -0.83
CA GLN A 369 5.71 12.16 -0.68
C GLN A 369 6.84 12.33 -1.70
N VAL A 370 6.54 12.79 -2.91
CA VAL A 370 7.57 13.06 -3.95
C VAL A 370 8.61 14.05 -3.46
N ILE A 371 8.23 15.02 -2.61
CA ILE A 371 9.16 16.00 -2.02
C ILE A 371 10.23 15.33 -1.16
N VAL A 372 10.00 14.10 -0.66
CA VAL A 372 11.00 13.32 0.07
C VAL A 372 12.16 12.91 -0.83
N ALA A 373 11.93 12.62 -2.12
CA ALA A 373 12.97 12.20 -3.06
C ALA A 373 14.15 13.20 -3.20
N PRO A 374 13.94 14.51 -3.47
CA PRO A 374 15.03 15.46 -3.53
C PRO A 374 15.69 15.69 -2.15
N LEU A 375 14.94 15.62 -1.05
CA LEU A 375 15.54 15.69 0.29
C LEU A 375 16.48 14.51 0.55
N LEU A 376 16.06 13.30 0.13
CA LEU A 376 16.85 12.10 0.24
C LEU A 376 18.11 12.18 -0.64
N CYS A 377 18.00 12.71 -1.87
CA CYS A 377 19.16 12.99 -2.73
C CYS A 377 20.19 13.90 -2.04
N MET A 378 19.75 15.04 -1.50
CA MET A 378 20.63 15.99 -0.81
C MET A 378 21.26 15.40 0.45
N PHE A 379 20.51 14.57 1.19
CA PHE A 379 21.03 13.81 2.33
C PHE A 379 22.15 12.85 1.92
N TRP A 380 21.96 12.08 0.84
CA TRP A 380 22.99 11.16 0.35
C TRP A 380 24.23 11.87 -0.17
N LEU A 381 24.06 13.03 -0.83
CA LEU A 381 25.19 13.85 -1.24
C LEU A 381 26.01 14.37 -0.06
N LEU A 382 25.33 14.84 1.00
CA LEU A 382 26.00 15.27 2.23
C LEU A 382 26.75 14.09 2.86
N PHE A 383 26.09 12.94 3.01
CA PHE A 383 26.68 11.72 3.55
C PHE A 383 27.96 11.32 2.79
N PHE A 384 27.89 11.29 1.46
CA PHE A 384 29.03 10.99 0.60
C PHE A 384 30.15 12.02 0.73
N SER A 385 29.80 13.31 0.73
CA SER A 385 30.78 14.39 0.81
C SER A 385 31.52 14.35 2.15
N VAL A 386 30.85 14.02 3.25
CA VAL A 386 31.46 13.85 4.58
C VAL A 386 32.42 12.66 4.60
N LEU A 387 32.02 11.52 4.04
CA LEU A 387 32.85 10.31 4.02
C LEU A 387 34.10 10.43 3.15
N LYS A 388 34.01 11.11 1.98
CA LYS A 388 35.15 11.20 1.04
C LYS A 388 36.04 12.42 1.23
N LEU A 389 35.46 13.59 1.53
CA LEU A 389 36.21 14.85 1.59
C LEU A 389 36.41 15.37 3.02
N GLY A 390 35.72 14.79 4.00
CA GLY A 390 35.74 15.23 5.40
C GLY A 390 34.77 16.37 5.71
N PRO A 391 34.46 16.60 7.00
CA PRO A 391 33.38 17.48 7.43
C PRO A 391 33.62 18.97 7.15
N VAL A 392 34.87 19.40 6.94
CA VAL A 392 35.26 20.82 6.84
C VAL A 392 35.50 21.28 5.39
N HIS A 393 35.35 20.39 4.41
CA HIS A 393 35.56 20.74 3.00
C HIS A 393 34.48 21.75 2.52
N PRO A 394 34.80 22.71 1.63
CA PRO A 394 33.81 23.68 1.13
C PRO A 394 32.57 23.04 0.49
N ILE A 395 32.74 21.87 -0.14
CA ILE A 395 31.65 21.10 -0.77
C ILE A 395 30.71 20.48 0.28
N THR A 396 31.23 19.98 1.42
CA THR A 396 30.40 19.47 2.51
C THR A 396 29.61 20.59 3.17
N LEU A 397 30.25 21.74 3.40
CA LEU A 397 29.57 22.91 3.96
C LEU A 397 28.45 23.41 3.04
N PHE A 398 28.71 23.49 1.73
CA PHE A 398 27.70 23.89 0.75
C PHE A 398 26.51 22.92 0.71
N THR A 399 26.76 21.61 0.68
CA THR A 399 25.70 20.59 0.67
C THR A 399 24.90 20.58 1.98
N LEU A 400 25.54 20.81 3.12
CA LEU A 400 24.88 20.96 4.42
C LEU A 400 23.93 22.17 4.45
N VAL A 401 24.41 23.34 4.03
CA VAL A 401 23.58 24.56 3.96
C VAL A 401 22.41 24.38 3.00
N SER A 402 22.66 23.74 1.86
CA SER A 402 21.62 23.45 0.87
C SER A 402 20.56 22.49 1.41
N LEU A 403 20.96 21.42 2.12
CA LEU A 403 20.04 20.51 2.79
C LEU A 403 19.17 21.23 3.84
N LEU A 404 19.79 22.04 4.71
CA LEU A 404 19.06 22.82 5.73
C LEU A 404 18.06 23.79 5.09
N SER A 405 18.45 24.44 4.00
CA SER A 405 17.56 25.31 3.21
C SER A 405 16.38 24.54 2.61
N CYS A 406 16.62 23.37 2.02
CA CYS A 406 15.56 22.52 1.48
C CYS A 406 14.60 22.01 2.56
N ILE A 407 15.11 21.67 3.75
CA ILE A 407 14.28 21.26 4.90
C ILE A 407 13.44 22.46 5.37
N ALA A 408 14.05 23.64 5.55
CA ALA A 408 13.35 24.85 5.95
C ALA A 408 12.24 25.22 4.96
N PHE A 409 12.51 25.16 3.65
CA PHE A 409 11.51 25.42 2.61
C PHE A 409 10.39 24.37 2.60
N SER A 410 10.71 23.11 2.84
CA SER A 410 9.70 22.03 2.93
C SER A 410 8.83 22.17 4.18
N LEU A 411 9.42 22.54 5.33
CA LEU A 411 8.69 22.87 6.55
C LEU A 411 7.82 24.12 6.37
N PHE A 412 8.32 25.15 5.70
CA PHE A 412 7.56 26.35 5.37
C PHE A 412 6.33 26.02 4.50
N ARG A 413 6.51 25.17 3.46
CA ARG A 413 5.38 24.68 2.65
C ARG A 413 4.38 23.86 3.46
N LEU A 414 4.85 23.03 4.39
CA LEU A 414 3.97 22.26 5.30
C LEU A 414 3.19 23.20 6.24
N CYS A 415 3.82 24.25 6.76
CA CYS A 415 3.19 25.26 7.60
C CYS A 415 2.12 26.05 6.82
N LEU A 416 2.42 26.48 5.59
CA LEU A 416 1.44 27.14 4.71
C LEU A 416 0.26 26.21 4.38
N ARG A 417 0.52 24.92 4.17
CA ARG A 417 -0.52 23.91 3.90
C ARG A 417 -1.41 23.60 5.11
N LYS A 418 -0.97 23.96 6.33
CA LYS A 418 -1.75 23.78 7.56
C LYS A 418 -2.83 24.87 7.73
N GLN A 419 -2.82 25.93 6.91
CA GLN A 419 -4.02 26.75 6.73
C GLN A 419 -5.08 25.87 6.03
N PRO A 420 -6.28 25.74 6.61
CA PRO A 420 -7.30 24.86 6.04
C PRO A 420 -7.64 25.38 4.65
N ASP A 421 -7.41 24.56 3.62
CA ASP A 421 -7.92 24.76 2.27
C ASP A 421 -9.41 25.11 2.41
N LYS A 422 -9.72 26.40 2.32
CA LYS A 422 -11.08 26.88 2.13
C LYS A 422 -11.53 26.28 0.80
N SER A 423 -12.52 25.39 0.88
CA SER A 423 -13.51 25.18 -0.18
C SER A 423 -12.93 24.93 -1.58
N THR A 424 -12.35 23.76 -1.81
CA THR A 424 -12.10 23.28 -3.18
C THR A 424 -12.45 21.81 -3.39
N SER A 425 -13.04 21.13 -2.41
CA SER A 425 -13.29 19.69 -2.54
C SER A 425 -14.58 19.29 -3.26
N TYR A 426 -15.44 20.21 -3.72
CA TYR A 426 -16.73 19.81 -4.32
C TYR A 426 -17.23 20.66 -5.50
N GLN A 427 -16.39 21.41 -6.22
CA GLN A 427 -16.84 22.20 -7.37
C GLN A 427 -17.10 21.41 -8.69
N VAL A 428 -17.15 20.08 -8.69
CA VAL A 428 -17.26 19.28 -9.93
C VAL A 428 -18.68 18.73 -10.18
N SER A 429 -19.74 19.39 -9.67
CA SER A 429 -21.13 19.03 -10.03
C SER A 429 -21.83 20.03 -10.96
N SER A 430 -21.17 21.11 -11.38
CA SER A 430 -21.81 22.16 -12.20
C SER A 430 -21.39 22.20 -13.67
N SER A 431 -20.77 21.15 -14.22
CA SER A 431 -20.36 21.11 -15.63
C SER A 431 -20.78 19.84 -16.38
N ALA A 432 -21.96 19.31 -16.05
CA ALA A 432 -22.60 18.24 -16.82
C ALA A 432 -24.07 18.60 -17.09
N THR A 433 -24.34 19.84 -17.53
CA THR A 433 -25.63 20.20 -18.12
C THR A 433 -25.43 21.39 -19.07
N THR A 434 -24.79 21.16 -20.20
CA THR A 434 -24.93 22.02 -21.38
C THR A 434 -24.58 21.20 -22.62
N GLN A 435 -25.64 20.88 -23.35
CA GLN A 435 -25.74 20.44 -24.76
C GLN A 435 -25.05 19.15 -25.19
#